data_AF-A0A955DKG5-F1
#
_entry.id   AF-A0A955DKG5-F1
#
_cell.length_a   1.000
_cell.length_b   1.000
_cell.length_c   1.000
_cell.angle_alpha   90.00
_cell.angle_beta   90.00
_cell.angle_gamma   90.00
#
_symmetry.space_group_name_H-M   'P 1'
#
loop_
_entity.id
_entity.type
_entity.pdbx_description
1 polymer ?
#
loop_
_entity_poly.entity_id
_entity_poly.type
_entity_poly.pdbx_seq_one_letter_code
_entity_poly.pdbx_strand_id
1 'polypeptide(L)'
;MTQHPKARSKVHLAIPAGLFTLCVLLAGCGASGSRPLVALPPAPDASPATTRSEPRLPPGDISLFGIAGRTLWIPLAPPANLPPGTPWTPNIAAQPLLDGKEPLGAELLGLVGQLDPTARLRAPATWQPQPTLWNPVSPADVLSGAAPPGQALAWALAVELPSTLADRRAITIDLGGRLDTAKRVVVRILPAPTLGLDTRRLTTPDAPPEAWRALGERLRTEAVDPFRRWRIWLAMDRFDESRLFGPGGFPSHDPMRDPVLRRISSMIEERWRIAINELVLADESVAAALVMRLTAIARAPSGELLPVWSLDATDEYDLLERLLDPRLRPEQRVARAQEWLDEQPTIMAWVIDDAGYTFTQREAPEGPELPAHMVIDGARIGVMELAGQATTATLGPATGTPADRQQRGSLALLPLRSASANTLAVSTDGSGAAPVLVRAQAASVTVPVVAAPMIARPPGLALGPLREGASLALLPADRAMAPPPDWATAAMLHQTPTGQWQLYVEARRPQGAAQLANANDDTVRIYLGPMSATSNVLTVRPNSGTRVAEETVWSALVDIPPGAVRTGELLIGITRADPRGALQAWPRPLLPGDVEPGRMRIDLTRWGGFEGDFEGL
;
A
#
# COMPACT_ATOMS: atom_id res chain seq x y z
N MET A 1 60.88 2.48 19.64
CA MET A 1 60.54 2.66 18.21
C MET A 1 60.43 1.30 17.56
N THR A 2 59.22 0.78 17.44
CA THR A 2 58.89 -0.41 16.63
C THR A 2 57.40 -0.30 16.29
N GLN A 3 57.09 0.02 15.04
CA GLN A 3 55.74 0.15 14.51
C GLN A 3 55.21 -1.24 14.15
N HIS A 4 54.04 -1.59 14.69
CA HIS A 4 53.23 -2.72 14.21
C HIS A 4 52.22 -2.23 13.16
N PRO A 5 52.07 -2.91 12.01
CA PRO A 5 51.03 -2.57 11.04
C PRO A 5 49.68 -3.16 11.45
N LYS A 6 48.65 -2.31 11.54
CA LYS A 6 47.24 -2.72 11.72
C LYS A 6 46.70 -3.28 10.40
N ALA A 7 46.38 -4.57 10.40
CA ALA A 7 45.60 -5.21 9.34
C ALA A 7 44.16 -4.68 9.36
N ARG A 8 43.70 -4.13 8.23
CA ARG A 8 42.29 -3.79 7.98
C ARG A 8 41.60 -5.02 7.39
N SER A 9 40.76 -5.70 8.17
CA SER A 9 39.79 -6.66 7.64
C SER A 9 38.69 -5.89 6.89
N LYS A 10 38.60 -6.10 5.57
CA LYS A 10 37.41 -5.76 4.78
C LYS A 10 36.34 -6.80 5.10
N VAL A 11 35.37 -6.44 5.92
CA VAL A 11 34.12 -7.18 6.07
C VAL A 11 33.19 -6.71 4.96
N HIS A 12 32.96 -7.55 3.95
CA HIS A 12 31.87 -7.36 3.00
C HIS A 12 30.56 -7.70 3.73
N LEU A 13 29.83 -6.67 4.14
CA LEU A 13 28.48 -6.81 4.67
C LEU A 13 27.54 -7.05 3.48
N ALA A 14 27.12 -8.30 3.28
CA ALA A 14 26.05 -8.63 2.34
C ALA A 14 24.72 -8.13 2.93
N ILE A 15 24.15 -7.10 2.31
CA ILE A 15 22.80 -6.62 2.60
C ILE A 15 21.82 -7.56 1.85
N PRO A 16 20.85 -8.21 2.51
CA PRO A 16 19.87 -9.01 1.81
C PRO A 16 18.88 -8.06 1.11
N ALA A 17 18.96 -8.00 -0.23
CA ALA A 17 17.93 -7.38 -1.05
C ALA A 17 16.64 -8.19 -0.93
N GLY A 18 15.54 -7.53 -0.59
CA GLY A 18 14.21 -8.13 -0.46
C GLY A 18 13.73 -8.73 -1.79
N LEU A 19 13.91 -10.05 -1.90
CA LEU A 19 13.41 -10.91 -2.96
C LEU A 19 12.15 -11.60 -2.43
N PHE A 20 10.97 -10.97 -2.55
CA PHE A 20 9.73 -11.59 -2.03
C PHE A 20 8.48 -11.50 -2.90
N THR A 21 8.51 -10.90 -4.10
CA THR A 21 7.27 -10.78 -4.91
C THR A 21 7.21 -11.70 -6.13
N LEU A 22 8.31 -12.34 -6.54
CA LEU A 22 8.32 -13.19 -7.74
C LEU A 22 8.15 -14.69 -7.45
N CYS A 23 8.70 -15.22 -6.35
CA CYS A 23 8.61 -16.65 -6.06
C CYS A 23 7.19 -17.12 -5.67
N VAL A 24 6.33 -16.23 -5.17
CA VAL A 24 5.00 -16.61 -4.69
C VAL A 24 3.98 -16.71 -5.84
N LEU A 25 4.18 -15.98 -6.95
CA LEU A 25 3.44 -16.22 -8.20
C LEU A 25 3.81 -17.55 -8.89
N LEU A 26 4.85 -18.25 -8.44
CA LEU A 26 5.48 -19.36 -9.16
C LEU A 26 5.42 -20.73 -8.43
N ALA A 27 4.85 -20.81 -7.22
CA ALA A 27 4.83 -22.04 -6.42
C ALA A 27 3.50 -22.30 -5.68
N GLY A 28 2.36 -22.11 -6.34
CA GLY A 28 1.02 -22.43 -5.81
C GLY A 28 0.64 -23.93 -5.81
N CYS A 29 1.58 -24.85 -5.61
CA CYS A 29 1.30 -26.28 -5.41
C CYS A 29 2.35 -26.91 -4.47
N GLY A 30 2.14 -26.82 -3.16
CA GLY A 30 2.96 -27.50 -2.16
C GLY A 30 2.40 -27.42 -0.74
N ALA A 31 1.68 -28.46 -0.33
CA ALA A 31 1.27 -28.86 1.03
C ALA A 31 1.14 -27.75 2.11
N SER A 32 -0.11 -27.29 2.35
CA SER A 32 -0.48 -26.54 3.56
C SER A 32 -0.58 -27.48 4.77
N GLY A 33 0.17 -27.14 5.83
CA GLY A 33 0.08 -27.76 7.14
C GLY A 33 -1.25 -27.42 7.82
N SER A 34 -1.93 -28.46 8.28
CA SER A 34 -3.20 -28.41 8.99
C SER A 34 -3.12 -27.58 10.28
N ARG A 35 -3.93 -26.51 10.39
CA ARG A 35 -4.43 -26.00 11.67
C ARG A 35 -5.73 -26.74 12.04
N PRO A 36 -5.97 -27.07 13.32
CA PRO A 36 -7.18 -27.78 13.70
C PRO A 36 -8.40 -26.84 13.64
N LEU A 37 -9.35 -27.19 12.79
CA LEU A 37 -10.66 -26.55 12.71
C LEU A 37 -11.56 -27.06 13.84
N VAL A 38 -12.17 -26.13 14.58
CA VAL A 38 -13.28 -26.39 15.50
C VAL A 38 -14.47 -26.86 14.67
N ALA A 39 -15.04 -28.01 15.02
CA ALA A 39 -16.12 -28.66 14.28
C ALA A 39 -17.43 -27.88 14.39
N LEU A 40 -18.01 -27.49 13.24
CA LEU A 40 -19.43 -27.12 13.12
C LEU A 40 -20.28 -28.39 12.91
N PRO A 41 -21.55 -28.39 13.38
CA PRO A 41 -22.44 -29.55 13.21
C PRO A 41 -22.82 -29.78 11.74
N PRO A 42 -23.10 -31.04 11.33
CA PRO A 42 -23.38 -31.38 9.95
C PRO A 42 -24.76 -30.87 9.50
N ALA A 43 -24.81 -30.33 8.29
CA ALA A 43 -26.06 -30.04 7.56
C ALA A 43 -26.76 -31.35 7.16
N PRO A 44 -28.11 -31.38 7.09
CA PRO A 44 -28.87 -32.59 6.76
C PRO A 44 -28.72 -33.01 5.30
N ASP A 45 -28.53 -34.33 5.14
CA ASP A 45 -28.45 -35.18 3.96
C ASP A 45 -28.87 -34.60 2.59
N ALA A 46 -27.87 -34.25 1.79
CA ALA A 46 -27.98 -34.25 0.33
C ALA A 46 -27.42 -35.58 -0.21
N SER A 47 -28.24 -36.35 -0.92
CA SER A 47 -27.84 -37.64 -1.52
C SER A 47 -26.60 -37.51 -2.40
N PRO A 48 -25.70 -38.52 -2.40
CA PRO A 48 -24.46 -38.48 -3.17
C PRO A 48 -24.78 -38.60 -4.67
N ALA A 49 -24.72 -37.47 -5.38
CA ALA A 49 -24.57 -37.50 -6.83
C ALA A 49 -23.28 -38.27 -7.13
N THR A 50 -23.38 -39.36 -7.89
CA THR A 50 -22.24 -40.12 -8.45
C THR A 50 -21.39 -39.17 -9.30
N THR A 51 -20.41 -38.53 -8.67
CA THR A 51 -19.41 -37.71 -9.34
C THR A 51 -18.50 -38.63 -10.12
N ARG A 52 -18.60 -38.55 -11.45
CA ARG A 52 -17.63 -39.13 -12.37
C ARG A 52 -16.27 -38.52 -12.00
N SER A 53 -15.42 -39.29 -11.32
CA SER A 53 -14.09 -38.84 -10.93
C SER A 53 -13.28 -38.59 -12.19
N GLU A 54 -13.07 -37.32 -12.56
CA GLU A 54 -12.10 -36.98 -13.59
C GLU A 54 -10.71 -37.49 -13.18
N PRO A 55 -9.88 -37.91 -14.14
CA PRO A 55 -8.52 -38.35 -13.87
C PRO A 55 -7.75 -37.23 -13.18
N ARG A 56 -7.19 -37.54 -12.00
CA ARG A 56 -6.20 -36.65 -11.36
C ARG A 56 -5.03 -36.48 -12.33
N LEU A 57 -4.60 -35.25 -12.54
CA LEU A 57 -3.38 -34.97 -13.28
C LEU A 57 -2.22 -35.71 -12.58
N PRO A 58 -1.34 -36.40 -13.32
CA PRO A 58 -0.18 -36.99 -12.70
C PRO A 58 0.68 -35.91 -12.05
N PRO A 59 1.38 -36.25 -10.95
CA PRO A 59 2.23 -35.31 -10.24
C PRO A 59 3.29 -34.72 -11.20
N GLY A 60 3.40 -33.39 -11.23
CA GLY A 60 4.31 -32.65 -12.12
C GLY A 60 3.68 -32.10 -13.40
N ASP A 61 2.39 -32.33 -13.66
CA ASP A 61 1.68 -31.60 -14.71
C ASP A 61 1.13 -30.27 -14.16
N ILE A 62 1.25 -29.20 -14.96
CA ILE A 62 0.69 -27.87 -14.62
C ILE A 62 -0.62 -27.69 -15.37
N SER A 63 -1.65 -27.14 -14.71
CA SER A 63 -2.89 -26.73 -15.36
C SER A 63 -2.88 -25.21 -15.49
N LEU A 64 -3.08 -24.70 -16.71
CA LEU A 64 -3.21 -23.27 -17.00
C LEU A 64 -4.51 -22.99 -17.76
N PHE A 65 -4.86 -21.71 -17.83
CA PHE A 65 -5.99 -21.23 -18.62
C PHE A 65 -5.50 -20.38 -19.79
N GLY A 66 -5.95 -20.72 -20.98
CA GLY A 66 -5.62 -20.03 -22.22
C GLY A 66 -6.88 -19.54 -22.93
N ILE A 67 -6.70 -18.56 -23.82
CA ILE A 67 -7.78 -18.03 -24.66
C ILE A 67 -7.35 -18.27 -26.12
N ALA A 68 -8.23 -18.87 -26.92
CA ALA A 68 -7.91 -19.14 -28.32
C ALA A 68 -7.65 -17.83 -29.08
N GLY A 69 -6.62 -17.79 -29.93
CA GLY A 69 -6.17 -16.60 -30.63
C GLY A 69 -5.33 -15.63 -29.79
N ARG A 70 -4.94 -16.02 -28.56
CA ARG A 70 -4.11 -15.22 -27.66
C ARG A 70 -2.83 -15.97 -27.28
N THR A 71 -1.86 -15.20 -26.81
CA THR A 71 -0.61 -15.71 -26.27
C THR A 71 -0.82 -16.22 -24.85
N LEU A 72 -0.61 -17.52 -24.62
CA LEU A 72 -0.53 -18.14 -23.31
C LEU A 72 0.86 -17.92 -22.72
N TRP A 73 0.91 -17.57 -21.44
CA TRP A 73 2.14 -17.45 -20.68
C TRP A 73 2.31 -18.62 -19.72
N ILE A 74 3.36 -19.40 -19.92
CA ILE A 74 3.71 -20.53 -19.07
C ILE A 74 4.91 -20.12 -18.20
N PRO A 75 4.71 -19.83 -16.91
CA PRO A 75 5.81 -19.47 -16.03
C PRO A 75 6.78 -20.65 -15.88
N LEU A 76 8.07 -20.34 -15.85
CA LEU A 76 9.14 -21.31 -15.69
C LEU A 76 9.88 -21.04 -14.38
N ALA A 77 9.89 -22.04 -13.50
CA ALA A 77 10.62 -21.98 -12.22
C ALA A 77 11.97 -22.71 -12.34
N PRO A 78 13.01 -22.23 -11.64
CA PRO A 78 14.28 -22.92 -11.58
C PRO A 78 14.12 -24.29 -10.89
N PRO A 79 15.01 -25.26 -11.18
CA PRO A 79 15.03 -26.53 -10.48
C PRO A 79 15.14 -26.35 -8.96
N ALA A 80 14.36 -27.11 -8.19
CA ALA A 80 14.29 -26.97 -6.72
C ALA A 80 15.64 -27.24 -6.01
N ASN A 81 16.57 -27.94 -6.68
CA ASN A 81 17.91 -28.23 -6.20
C ASN A 81 18.93 -27.12 -6.53
N LEU A 82 18.52 -26.04 -7.21
CA LEU A 82 19.40 -24.93 -7.53
C LEU A 82 19.63 -24.03 -6.30
N PRO A 83 20.88 -23.73 -5.89
CA PRO A 83 21.14 -22.86 -4.75
C PRO A 83 20.56 -21.45 -4.96
N PRO A 84 20.01 -20.81 -3.91
CA PRO A 84 19.51 -19.43 -3.99
C PRO A 84 20.56 -18.47 -4.57
N GLY A 85 20.15 -17.65 -5.54
CA GLY A 85 21.01 -16.67 -6.19
C GLY A 85 21.87 -17.21 -7.35
N THR A 86 21.81 -18.51 -7.65
CA THR A 86 22.48 -19.07 -8.84
C THR A 86 21.73 -18.62 -10.10
N PRO A 87 22.41 -18.01 -11.09
CA PRO A 87 21.79 -17.68 -12.36
C PRO A 87 21.26 -18.95 -13.03
N TRP A 88 20.03 -18.89 -13.53
CA TRP A 88 19.40 -19.98 -14.24
C TRP A 88 18.80 -19.48 -15.54
N THR A 89 18.97 -20.27 -16.59
CA THR A 89 18.32 -20.06 -17.89
C THR A 89 17.73 -21.40 -18.32
N PRO A 90 16.41 -21.47 -18.60
CA PRO A 90 15.79 -22.71 -19.05
C PRO A 90 16.34 -23.11 -20.43
N ASN A 91 16.79 -24.35 -20.54
CA ASN A 91 17.25 -24.92 -21.80
C ASN A 91 16.08 -25.50 -22.59
N ILE A 92 15.34 -24.64 -23.28
CA ILE A 92 14.28 -25.07 -24.20
C ILE A 92 14.90 -25.16 -25.59
N ALA A 93 15.37 -26.34 -25.97
CA ALA A 93 15.81 -26.61 -27.34
C ALA A 93 14.69 -26.25 -28.34
N ALA A 94 15.05 -25.78 -29.54
CA ALA A 94 14.14 -25.26 -30.57
C ALA A 94 13.16 -26.29 -31.21
N GLN A 95 12.89 -27.43 -30.57
CA GLN A 95 11.86 -28.34 -31.09
C GLN A 95 10.48 -27.73 -30.86
N PRO A 96 9.56 -27.85 -31.84
CA PRO A 96 8.23 -27.30 -31.75
C PRO A 96 7.50 -27.86 -30.52
N LEU A 97 6.81 -26.99 -29.79
CA LEU A 97 5.80 -27.44 -28.84
C LEU A 97 4.67 -28.10 -29.63
N LEU A 98 4.17 -29.22 -29.13
CA LEU A 98 3.11 -29.96 -29.81
C LEU A 98 1.82 -29.91 -28.99
N ASP A 99 0.72 -29.55 -29.63
CA ASP A 99 -0.63 -29.96 -29.21
C ASP A 99 -0.99 -31.24 -29.96
N GLY A 100 -0.67 -32.39 -29.35
CA GLY A 100 -0.73 -33.67 -30.02
C GLY A 100 0.29 -33.78 -31.16
N LYS A 101 -0.13 -33.46 -32.39
CA LYS A 101 0.73 -33.50 -33.61
C LYS A 101 0.92 -32.13 -34.28
N GLU A 102 0.16 -31.12 -33.89
CA GLU A 102 0.24 -29.79 -34.51
C GLU A 102 1.29 -28.95 -33.79
N PRO A 103 2.23 -28.31 -34.53
CA PRO A 103 3.21 -27.43 -33.92
C PRO A 103 2.57 -26.13 -33.47
N LEU A 104 2.82 -25.74 -32.22
CA LEU A 104 2.47 -24.44 -31.67
C LEU A 104 3.67 -23.49 -31.78
N GLY A 105 3.40 -22.24 -32.14
CA GLY A 105 4.40 -21.17 -32.09
C GLY A 105 4.73 -20.87 -30.63
N ALA A 106 6.02 -20.97 -30.27
CA ALA A 106 6.47 -20.73 -28.91
C ALA A 106 7.76 -19.92 -28.89
N GLU A 107 7.84 -18.98 -27.95
CA GLU A 107 8.96 -18.07 -27.76
C GLU A 107 9.38 -18.10 -26.28
N LEU A 108 10.65 -18.38 -26.00
CA LEU A 108 11.20 -18.33 -24.65
C LEU A 108 11.62 -16.91 -24.31
N LEU A 109 11.08 -16.37 -23.22
CA LEU A 109 11.25 -14.97 -22.85
C LEU A 109 11.67 -14.85 -21.39
N GLY A 110 12.69 -14.04 -21.15
CA GLY A 110 13.04 -13.56 -19.82
C GLY A 110 12.31 -12.23 -19.58
N LEU A 111 11.84 -12.01 -18.37
CA LEU A 111 11.26 -10.75 -17.92
C LEU A 111 12.12 -10.23 -16.77
N VAL A 112 12.77 -9.10 -17.00
CA VAL A 112 13.57 -8.44 -15.98
C VAL A 112 12.77 -7.29 -15.39
N GLY A 113 12.51 -7.37 -14.09
CA GLY A 113 11.86 -6.32 -13.32
C GLY A 113 12.89 -5.38 -12.69
N GLN A 114 12.81 -4.10 -13.02
CA GLN A 114 13.61 -3.04 -12.39
C GLN A 114 12.68 -2.06 -11.68
N LEU A 115 12.93 -1.77 -10.39
CA LEU A 115 12.31 -0.62 -9.74
C LEU A 115 12.81 0.65 -10.42
N ASP A 116 11.91 1.50 -10.92
CA ASP A 116 12.28 2.77 -11.54
C ASP A 116 13.01 3.66 -10.51
N PRO A 117 14.33 3.89 -10.64
CA PRO A 117 15.07 4.70 -9.68
C PRO A 117 14.64 6.17 -9.76
N THR A 118 14.10 6.62 -10.91
CA THR A 118 13.63 7.99 -11.12
C THR A 118 12.22 8.21 -10.59
N ALA A 119 11.41 7.16 -10.44
CA ALA A 119 10.09 7.26 -9.83
C ALA A 119 10.17 7.74 -8.37
N ARG A 120 11.25 7.39 -7.64
CA ARG A 120 11.48 7.91 -6.27
C ARG A 120 11.70 9.41 -6.24
N LEU A 121 12.29 9.96 -7.29
CA LEU A 121 12.67 11.37 -7.40
C LEU A 121 11.51 12.26 -7.90
N ARG A 122 10.49 11.67 -8.54
CA ARG A 122 9.45 12.42 -9.25
C ARG A 122 8.08 12.40 -8.57
N ALA A 123 7.84 11.46 -7.65
CA ALA A 123 6.53 11.29 -7.04
C ALA A 123 6.61 11.47 -5.51
N PRO A 124 6.01 12.54 -4.96
CA PRO A 124 5.91 12.71 -3.51
C PRO A 124 5.16 11.51 -2.94
N ALA A 125 5.72 10.87 -1.90
CA ALA A 125 5.16 9.75 -1.13
C ALA A 125 4.14 8.90 -1.91
N THR A 126 4.61 8.00 -2.79
CA THR A 126 3.71 7.22 -3.64
C THR A 126 2.83 6.32 -2.78
N TRP A 127 1.54 6.63 -2.79
CA TRP A 127 0.48 5.83 -2.19
C TRP A 127 0.50 4.36 -2.60
N GLN A 128 0.97 4.09 -3.82
CA GLN A 128 1.17 2.76 -4.39
C GLN A 128 2.66 2.36 -4.34
N PRO A 129 2.95 1.04 -4.35
CA PRO A 129 4.31 0.56 -4.61
C PRO A 129 4.79 1.15 -5.93
N GLN A 130 6.09 1.41 -6.03
CA GLN A 130 6.64 1.85 -7.30
C GLN A 130 6.35 0.81 -8.37
N PRO A 131 5.89 1.22 -9.56
CA PRO A 131 5.71 0.28 -10.64
C PRO A 131 7.05 -0.38 -10.95
N THR A 132 7.00 -1.69 -11.18
CA THR A 132 8.16 -2.40 -11.68
C THR A 132 8.23 -2.12 -13.18
N LEU A 133 9.34 -1.55 -13.66
CA LEU A 133 9.61 -1.46 -15.07
C LEU A 133 10.07 -2.83 -15.55
N TRP A 134 9.20 -3.47 -16.33
CA TRP A 134 9.50 -4.76 -16.92
C TRP A 134 10.15 -4.55 -18.27
N ASN A 135 11.21 -5.31 -18.54
CA ASN A 135 11.83 -5.38 -19.86
C ASN A 135 11.91 -6.85 -20.27
N PRO A 136 11.39 -7.23 -21.46
CA PRO A 136 11.66 -8.54 -22.00
C PRO A 136 13.14 -8.62 -22.39
N VAL A 137 13.76 -9.76 -22.10
CA VAL A 137 15.13 -10.08 -22.48
C VAL A 137 15.15 -11.46 -23.12
N SER A 138 16.00 -11.64 -24.13
CA SER A 138 16.20 -12.95 -24.73
C SER A 138 17.13 -13.81 -23.85
N PRO A 139 17.09 -15.15 -23.99
CA PRO A 139 18.12 -16.03 -23.44
C PRO A 139 19.55 -15.61 -23.80
N ALA A 140 19.77 -15.10 -25.02
CA ALA A 140 21.07 -14.64 -25.45
C ALA A 140 21.55 -13.38 -24.69
N ASP A 141 20.63 -12.46 -24.37
CA ASP A 141 20.96 -11.24 -23.61
C ASP A 141 21.37 -11.57 -22.17
N VAL A 142 20.69 -12.55 -21.55
CA VAL A 142 21.04 -13.00 -20.19
C VAL A 142 22.38 -13.73 -20.20
N LEU A 143 22.60 -14.65 -21.15
CA LEU A 143 23.85 -15.44 -21.25
C LEU A 143 25.07 -14.58 -21.61
N SER A 144 24.87 -13.51 -22.40
CA SER A 144 25.93 -12.55 -22.74
C SER A 144 26.22 -11.54 -21.61
N GLY A 145 25.41 -11.54 -20.54
CA GLY A 145 25.52 -10.57 -19.44
C GLY A 145 25.02 -9.17 -19.80
N ALA A 146 24.25 -9.02 -20.88
CA ALA A 146 23.61 -7.76 -21.25
C ALA A 146 22.44 -7.42 -20.31
N ALA A 147 21.83 -8.43 -19.68
CA ALA A 147 20.86 -8.21 -18.61
C ALA A 147 21.54 -7.59 -17.37
N PRO A 148 20.99 -6.50 -16.78
CA PRO A 148 21.64 -5.85 -15.65
C PRO A 148 21.78 -6.80 -14.45
N PRO A 149 22.97 -6.90 -13.83
CA PRO A 149 23.18 -7.79 -12.69
C PRO A 149 22.34 -7.35 -11.48
N GLY A 150 21.84 -8.33 -10.71
CA GLY A 150 21.12 -8.10 -9.46
C GLY A 150 19.63 -7.74 -9.62
N GLN A 151 19.08 -7.77 -10.83
CA GLN A 151 17.64 -7.58 -11.06
C GLN A 151 16.86 -8.89 -10.95
N ALA A 152 15.58 -8.80 -10.58
CA ALA A 152 14.71 -9.97 -10.54
C ALA A 152 14.39 -10.41 -11.97
N LEU A 153 14.77 -11.65 -12.31
CA LEU A 153 14.52 -12.27 -13.60
C LEU A 153 13.49 -13.40 -13.43
N ALA A 154 12.37 -13.30 -14.15
CA ALA A 154 11.40 -14.37 -14.32
C ALA A 154 11.53 -14.94 -15.73
N TRP A 155 11.47 -16.26 -15.86
CA TRP A 155 11.39 -16.92 -17.17
C TRP A 155 9.96 -17.34 -17.46
N ALA A 156 9.54 -17.17 -18.70
CA ALA A 156 8.26 -17.67 -19.17
C ALA A 156 8.36 -18.14 -20.63
N LEU A 157 7.50 -19.08 -20.99
CA LEU A 157 7.29 -19.49 -22.37
C LEU A 157 6.00 -18.85 -22.87
N ALA A 158 6.12 -18.00 -23.89
CA ALA A 158 4.98 -17.44 -24.60
C ALA A 158 4.57 -18.40 -25.72
N VAL A 159 3.35 -18.91 -25.66
CA VAL A 159 2.81 -19.86 -26.63
C VAL A 159 1.61 -19.23 -27.33
N GLU A 160 1.69 -19.05 -28.64
CA GLU A 160 0.56 -18.52 -29.41
C GLU A 160 -0.50 -19.62 -29.59
N LEU A 161 -1.69 -19.42 -29.02
CA LEU A 161 -2.80 -20.35 -29.16
C LEU A 161 -3.58 -20.04 -30.44
N PRO A 162 -3.70 -20.98 -31.40
CA PRO A 162 -4.51 -20.78 -32.60
C PRO A 162 -5.98 -20.46 -32.26
N SER A 163 -6.62 -19.59 -33.05
CA SER A 163 -8.05 -19.30 -32.90
C SER A 163 -8.94 -20.51 -33.19
N THR A 164 -8.45 -21.48 -33.96
CA THR A 164 -9.11 -22.77 -34.22
C THR A 164 -9.30 -23.63 -32.97
N LEU A 165 -8.65 -23.28 -31.85
CA LEU A 165 -8.83 -23.94 -30.57
C LEU A 165 -10.10 -23.49 -29.83
N ALA A 166 -10.85 -22.49 -30.33
CA ALA A 166 -12.00 -21.92 -29.62
C ALA A 166 -13.08 -22.96 -29.26
N ASP A 167 -13.25 -24.00 -30.07
CA ASP A 167 -14.23 -25.08 -29.83
C ASP A 167 -13.68 -26.21 -28.94
N ARG A 168 -12.37 -26.19 -28.61
CA ARG A 168 -11.76 -27.19 -27.73
C ARG A 168 -11.94 -26.79 -26.27
N ARG A 169 -12.11 -27.78 -25.38
CA ARG A 169 -12.17 -27.54 -23.93
C ARG A 169 -10.80 -27.47 -23.28
N ALA A 170 -9.85 -28.24 -23.80
CA ALA A 170 -8.49 -28.27 -23.32
C ALA A 170 -7.54 -28.80 -24.41
N ILE A 171 -6.28 -28.41 -24.31
CA ILE A 171 -5.16 -28.95 -25.06
C ILE A 171 -4.07 -29.41 -24.09
N THR A 172 -3.16 -30.26 -24.54
CA THR A 172 -1.99 -30.65 -23.75
C THR A 172 -0.73 -30.27 -24.51
N ILE A 173 0.04 -29.36 -23.93
CA ILE A 173 1.33 -28.93 -24.45
C ILE A 173 2.40 -29.83 -23.81
N ASP A 174 3.07 -30.62 -24.63
CA ASP A 174 4.23 -31.39 -24.19
C ASP A 174 5.47 -30.50 -24.18
N LEU A 175 6.10 -30.34 -23.01
CA LEU A 175 7.34 -29.57 -22.87
C LEU A 175 8.59 -30.44 -23.14
N GLY A 176 8.39 -31.72 -23.51
CA GLY A 176 9.43 -32.63 -23.97
C GLY A 176 10.40 -33.08 -22.88
N GLY A 177 9.98 -33.05 -21.60
CA GLY A 177 10.84 -33.37 -20.46
C GLY A 177 12.01 -32.39 -20.24
N ARG A 178 11.95 -31.19 -20.86
CA ARG A 178 13.03 -30.18 -20.85
C ARG A 178 13.07 -29.31 -19.60
N LEU A 179 11.99 -29.34 -18.83
CA LEU A 179 11.84 -28.58 -17.61
C LEU A 179 11.76 -29.58 -16.47
N ASP A 180 12.65 -29.43 -15.49
CA ASP A 180 12.65 -30.25 -14.28
C ASP A 180 11.36 -30.08 -13.46
N THR A 181 10.60 -29.00 -13.73
CA THR A 181 9.39 -28.61 -13.01
C THR A 181 8.11 -29.17 -13.60
N ALA A 182 8.02 -29.37 -14.92
CA ALA A 182 6.84 -29.94 -15.56
C ALA A 182 7.13 -30.63 -16.90
N LYS A 183 6.50 -31.80 -17.11
CA LYS A 183 6.59 -32.53 -18.39
C LYS A 183 5.50 -32.10 -19.36
N ARG A 184 4.29 -31.81 -18.86
CA ARG A 184 3.15 -31.42 -19.66
C ARG A 184 2.40 -30.28 -19.01
N VAL A 185 1.84 -29.42 -19.85
CA VAL A 185 0.94 -28.34 -19.44
C VAL A 185 -0.42 -28.61 -20.06
N VAL A 186 -1.42 -28.80 -19.20
CA VAL A 186 -2.81 -28.90 -19.65
C VAL A 186 -3.37 -27.50 -19.68
N VAL A 187 -3.67 -27.00 -20.88
CA VAL A 187 -4.23 -25.67 -21.08
C VAL A 187 -5.72 -25.82 -21.30
N ARG A 188 -6.52 -25.29 -20.38
CA ARG A 188 -7.97 -25.21 -20.51
C ARG A 188 -8.30 -23.98 -21.33
N ILE A 189 -9.02 -24.16 -22.43
CA ILE A 189 -9.37 -23.06 -23.32
C ILE A 189 -10.64 -22.42 -22.78
N LEU A 190 -10.54 -21.14 -22.45
CA LEU A 190 -11.65 -20.33 -21.99
C LEU A 190 -12.40 -19.76 -23.20
N PRO A 191 -13.74 -19.66 -23.13
CA PRO A 191 -14.51 -18.95 -24.14
C PRO A 191 -14.14 -17.47 -24.14
N ALA A 192 -14.25 -16.81 -25.29
CA ALA A 192 -14.14 -15.35 -25.34
C ALA A 192 -15.21 -14.71 -24.45
N PRO A 193 -14.91 -13.60 -23.74
CA PRO A 193 -15.90 -12.93 -22.92
C PRO A 193 -17.06 -12.43 -23.78
N THR A 194 -18.28 -12.90 -23.51
CA THR A 194 -19.49 -12.59 -24.30
C THR A 194 -20.34 -11.47 -23.72
N LEU A 195 -20.21 -11.18 -22.44
CA LEU A 195 -20.98 -10.19 -21.71
C LEU A 195 -20.04 -9.14 -21.10
N GLY A 196 -20.56 -7.96 -20.82
CA GLY A 196 -19.91 -6.99 -19.96
C GLY A 196 -20.77 -6.80 -18.72
N LEU A 197 -20.16 -6.77 -17.54
CA LEU A 197 -20.84 -6.28 -16.34
C LEU A 197 -21.20 -4.80 -16.60
N ASP A 198 -22.46 -4.41 -16.34
CA ASP A 198 -22.84 -3.00 -16.33
C ASP A 198 -22.32 -2.35 -15.02
N THR A 199 -20.99 -2.21 -14.94
CA THR A 199 -20.27 -1.66 -13.78
C THR A 199 -20.66 -0.22 -13.48
N ARG A 200 -21.30 0.48 -14.43
CA ARG A 200 -21.83 1.84 -14.27
C ARG A 200 -22.97 1.92 -13.25
N ARG A 201 -23.61 0.81 -12.91
CA ARG A 201 -24.62 0.73 -11.84
C ARG A 201 -24.01 0.77 -10.45
N LEU A 202 -22.71 0.51 -10.32
CA LEU A 202 -22.03 0.52 -9.04
C LEU A 202 -21.90 1.95 -8.54
N THR A 203 -22.15 2.15 -7.25
CA THR A 203 -22.06 3.47 -6.63
C THR A 203 -20.65 4.05 -6.78
N THR A 204 -20.59 5.28 -7.27
CA THR A 204 -19.36 6.07 -7.35
C THR A 204 -19.37 7.14 -6.25
N PRO A 205 -18.25 7.38 -5.55
CA PRO A 205 -18.14 8.48 -4.60
C PRO A 205 -18.43 9.82 -5.29
N ASP A 206 -19.12 10.71 -4.58
CA ASP A 206 -19.24 12.09 -5.01
C ASP A 206 -17.92 12.84 -4.73
N ALA A 207 -17.31 13.34 -5.80
CA ALA A 207 -16.03 14.02 -5.75
C ALA A 207 -15.88 14.99 -6.92
N PRO A 208 -15.17 16.12 -6.72
CA PRO A 208 -14.98 17.10 -7.78
C PRO A 208 -14.13 16.53 -8.92
N PRO A 209 -14.28 17.04 -10.17
CA PRO A 209 -13.53 16.57 -11.33
C PRO A 209 -12.00 16.59 -11.14
N GLU A 210 -11.48 17.52 -10.34
CA GLU A 210 -10.04 17.63 -10.03
C GLU A 210 -9.56 16.41 -9.24
N ALA A 211 -10.35 15.92 -8.29
CA ALA A 211 -9.99 14.75 -7.48
C ALA A 211 -10.02 13.46 -8.32
N TRP A 212 -10.96 13.35 -9.26
CA TRP A 212 -10.98 12.26 -10.23
C TRP A 212 -9.80 12.28 -11.19
N ARG A 213 -9.41 13.47 -11.69
CA ARG A 213 -8.20 13.64 -12.50
C ARG A 213 -6.94 13.26 -11.73
N ALA A 214 -6.82 13.70 -10.48
CA ALA A 214 -5.71 13.32 -9.61
C ALA A 214 -5.64 11.80 -9.37
N LEU A 215 -6.80 11.14 -9.19
CA LEU A 215 -6.88 9.68 -9.13
C LEU A 215 -6.41 9.06 -10.45
N GLY A 216 -6.89 9.53 -11.60
CA GLY A 216 -6.47 9.05 -12.91
C GLY A 216 -4.94 9.13 -13.09
N GLU A 217 -4.33 10.27 -12.77
CA GLU A 217 -2.86 10.42 -12.82
C GLU A 217 -2.13 9.40 -11.94
N ARG A 218 -2.63 9.14 -10.73
CA ARG A 218 -2.08 8.10 -9.85
C ARG A 218 -2.23 6.72 -10.47
N LEU A 219 -3.38 6.43 -11.04
CA LEU A 219 -3.63 5.14 -11.67
C LEU A 219 -2.76 4.92 -12.90
N ARG A 220 -2.23 5.94 -13.57
CA ARG A 220 -1.31 5.75 -14.72
C ARG A 220 -0.07 4.94 -14.37
N THR A 221 0.40 4.94 -13.13
CA THR A 221 1.53 4.09 -12.73
C THR A 221 1.19 2.60 -12.75
N GLU A 222 -0.07 2.23 -12.55
CA GLU A 222 -0.49 0.82 -12.71
C GLU A 222 -0.52 0.41 -14.19
N ALA A 223 -0.52 1.37 -15.13
CA ALA A 223 -0.74 1.10 -16.55
C ALA A 223 0.51 0.59 -17.24
N VAL A 224 1.66 0.93 -16.68
CA VAL A 224 2.97 0.48 -17.14
C VAL A 224 3.34 -0.89 -16.59
N ASP A 225 2.62 -1.39 -15.56
CA ASP A 225 2.86 -2.72 -15.00
C ASP A 225 1.95 -3.74 -15.70
N PRO A 226 2.51 -4.69 -16.49
CA PRO A 226 1.73 -5.66 -17.25
C PRO A 226 0.90 -6.59 -16.36
N PHE A 227 1.27 -6.75 -15.08
CA PHE A 227 0.56 -7.60 -14.12
C PHE A 227 -0.50 -6.85 -13.31
N ARG A 228 -0.59 -5.52 -13.42
CA ARG A 228 -1.57 -4.72 -12.67
C ARG A 228 -2.43 -3.80 -13.53
N ARG A 229 -2.07 -3.63 -14.81
CA ARG A 229 -2.81 -2.82 -15.79
C ARG A 229 -4.31 -3.15 -15.85
N TRP A 230 -4.68 -4.41 -15.63
CA TRP A 230 -6.08 -4.84 -15.58
C TRP A 230 -6.92 -4.09 -14.55
N ARG A 231 -6.33 -3.60 -13.45
CA ARG A 231 -7.04 -2.80 -12.44
C ARG A 231 -7.50 -1.45 -12.99
N ILE A 232 -6.70 -0.82 -13.84
CA ILE A 232 -7.09 0.43 -14.50
C ILE A 232 -8.19 0.15 -15.50
N TRP A 233 -8.07 -0.92 -16.28
CA TRP A 233 -9.14 -1.31 -17.19
C TRP A 233 -10.46 -1.47 -16.43
N LEU A 234 -10.44 -2.20 -15.30
CA LEU A 234 -11.63 -2.40 -14.47
C LEU A 234 -12.13 -1.09 -13.84
N ALA A 235 -11.22 -0.19 -13.43
CA ALA A 235 -11.57 1.13 -12.91
C ALA A 235 -12.16 2.06 -13.98
N MET A 236 -11.65 2.03 -15.22
CA MET A 236 -12.19 2.79 -16.35
C MET A 236 -13.59 2.31 -16.72
N ASP A 237 -13.79 0.99 -16.74
CA ASP A 237 -15.09 0.40 -16.99
C ASP A 237 -16.13 0.88 -15.94
N ARG A 238 -15.75 0.82 -14.65
CA ARG A 238 -16.62 1.24 -13.54
C ARG A 238 -16.86 2.75 -13.48
N PHE A 239 -15.81 3.57 -13.57
CA PHE A 239 -15.89 5.00 -13.26
C PHE A 239 -16.06 5.90 -14.48
N ASP A 240 -16.07 5.34 -15.69
CA ASP A 240 -15.90 6.05 -16.96
C ASP A 240 -14.48 6.64 -17.11
N GLU A 241 -13.87 6.31 -18.24
CA GLU A 241 -12.56 6.82 -18.66
C GLU A 241 -12.53 8.36 -18.70
N SER A 242 -13.62 8.98 -19.17
CA SER A 242 -13.72 10.43 -19.29
C SER A 242 -13.68 11.14 -17.93
N ARG A 243 -14.18 10.48 -16.88
CA ARG A 243 -14.15 10.98 -15.52
C ARG A 243 -12.75 10.88 -14.92
N LEU A 244 -12.07 9.75 -15.11
CA LEU A 244 -10.72 9.52 -14.57
C LEU A 244 -9.65 10.38 -15.27
N PHE A 245 -9.71 10.51 -16.60
CA PHE A 245 -8.63 11.13 -17.38
C PHE A 245 -9.04 12.43 -18.08
N GLY A 246 -10.28 12.88 -17.89
CA GLY A 246 -10.83 14.04 -18.55
C GLY A 246 -11.25 13.77 -20.01
N PRO A 247 -11.65 14.81 -20.75
CA PRO A 247 -12.17 14.69 -22.12
C PRO A 247 -11.13 14.17 -23.13
N GLY A 248 -9.84 14.22 -22.79
CA GLY A 248 -8.78 13.63 -23.60
C GLY A 248 -8.69 12.10 -23.49
N GLY A 249 -9.43 11.50 -22.54
CA GLY A 249 -9.40 10.07 -22.26
C GLY A 249 -8.05 9.60 -21.71
N PHE A 250 -7.94 8.28 -21.56
CA PHE A 250 -6.67 7.63 -21.38
C PHE A 250 -5.81 7.89 -22.63
N PRO A 251 -4.50 8.16 -22.50
CA PRO A 251 -3.66 8.46 -23.65
C PRO A 251 -3.86 7.40 -24.75
N SER A 252 -4.19 7.84 -25.95
CA SER A 252 -4.36 6.94 -27.11
C SER A 252 -3.08 6.14 -27.42
N HIS A 253 -1.94 6.63 -26.95
CA HIS A 253 -0.69 5.89 -26.96
C HIS A 253 -0.67 4.91 -25.78
N ASP A 254 -0.73 3.61 -26.10
CA ASP A 254 -0.54 2.55 -25.11
C ASP A 254 0.75 2.82 -24.30
N PRO A 255 0.66 3.03 -22.98
CA PRO A 255 1.83 3.26 -22.14
C PRO A 255 2.79 2.06 -22.20
N MET A 256 2.29 0.88 -22.53
CA MET A 256 3.05 -0.33 -22.81
C MET A 256 3.56 -0.30 -24.27
N ARG A 257 4.72 0.33 -24.49
CA ARG A 257 5.35 0.37 -25.82
C ARG A 257 5.80 -1.01 -26.32
N ASP A 258 6.21 -1.86 -25.40
CA ASP A 258 6.72 -3.18 -25.72
C ASP A 258 5.58 -4.16 -26.11
N PRO A 259 5.64 -4.81 -27.28
CA PRO A 259 4.59 -5.71 -27.75
C PRO A 259 4.48 -7.00 -26.94
N VAL A 260 5.56 -7.48 -26.33
CA VAL A 260 5.56 -8.66 -25.45
C VAL A 260 4.77 -8.36 -24.18
N LEU A 261 5.08 -7.25 -23.52
CA LEU A 261 4.38 -6.85 -22.28
C LEU A 261 2.90 -6.52 -22.53
N ARG A 262 2.58 -5.99 -23.72
CA ARG A 262 1.19 -5.79 -24.15
C ARG A 262 0.43 -7.12 -24.29
N ARG A 263 1.07 -8.16 -24.85
CA ARG A 263 0.47 -9.51 -24.94
C ARG A 263 0.21 -10.09 -23.55
N ILE A 264 1.15 -9.94 -22.61
CA ILE A 264 0.98 -10.37 -21.20
C ILE A 264 -0.22 -9.68 -20.55
N SER A 265 -0.23 -8.36 -20.57
CA SER A 265 -1.30 -7.58 -19.94
C SER A 265 -2.67 -7.86 -20.54
N SER A 266 -2.77 -7.96 -21.86
CA SER A 266 -4.03 -8.29 -22.54
C SER A 266 -4.56 -9.66 -22.12
N MET A 267 -3.70 -10.67 -21.99
CA MET A 267 -4.10 -11.99 -21.50
C MET A 267 -4.67 -11.90 -20.09
N ILE A 268 -4.00 -11.20 -19.17
CA ILE A 268 -4.45 -11.06 -17.78
C ILE A 268 -5.77 -10.30 -17.69
N GLU A 269 -5.91 -9.21 -18.45
CA GLU A 269 -7.15 -8.42 -18.56
C GLU A 269 -8.32 -9.29 -19.02
N GLU A 270 -8.13 -10.11 -20.06
CA GLU A 270 -9.19 -10.98 -20.58
C GLU A 270 -9.56 -12.10 -19.61
N ARG A 271 -8.57 -12.67 -18.91
CA ARG A 271 -8.81 -13.65 -17.85
C ARG A 271 -9.70 -13.08 -16.75
N TRP A 272 -9.42 -11.86 -16.28
CA TRP A 272 -10.28 -11.16 -15.32
C TRP A 272 -11.68 -10.91 -15.88
N ARG A 273 -11.81 -10.48 -17.14
CA ARG A 273 -13.12 -10.30 -17.80
C ARG A 273 -13.94 -11.59 -17.79
N ILE A 274 -13.32 -12.71 -18.17
CA ILE A 274 -13.99 -14.01 -18.22
C ILE A 274 -14.43 -14.42 -16.80
N ALA A 275 -13.53 -14.33 -15.81
CA ALA A 275 -13.84 -14.68 -14.43
C ALA A 275 -15.00 -13.85 -13.85
N ILE A 276 -15.00 -12.53 -14.10
CA ILE A 276 -16.07 -11.64 -13.65
C ILE A 276 -17.38 -11.96 -14.37
N ASN A 277 -17.38 -12.17 -15.69
CA ASN A 277 -18.58 -12.52 -16.45
C ASN A 277 -19.21 -13.84 -15.99
N GLU A 278 -18.36 -14.84 -15.77
CA GLU A 278 -18.74 -16.14 -15.23
C GLU A 278 -19.32 -16.03 -13.81
N LEU A 279 -18.88 -15.04 -13.02
CA LEU A 279 -19.46 -14.73 -11.72
C LEU A 279 -20.77 -13.96 -11.85
N VAL A 280 -20.90 -13.02 -12.79
CA VAL A 280 -22.16 -12.28 -13.06
C VAL A 280 -23.29 -13.21 -13.47
N LEU A 281 -22.99 -14.19 -14.33
CA LEU A 281 -23.95 -15.21 -14.74
C LEU A 281 -24.40 -16.10 -13.58
N ALA A 282 -23.56 -16.27 -12.56
CA ALA A 282 -23.85 -17.08 -11.38
C ALA A 282 -24.58 -16.28 -10.29
N ASP A 283 -24.08 -15.09 -9.96
CA ASP A 283 -24.62 -14.14 -8.99
C ASP A 283 -24.09 -12.72 -9.29
N GLU A 284 -24.95 -11.86 -9.87
CA GLU A 284 -24.62 -10.47 -10.21
C GLU A 284 -24.21 -9.66 -8.97
N SER A 285 -24.79 -9.94 -7.80
CA SER A 285 -24.53 -9.16 -6.58
C SER A 285 -23.14 -9.44 -6.01
N VAL A 286 -22.70 -10.70 -6.03
CA VAL A 286 -21.34 -11.08 -5.61
C VAL A 286 -20.30 -10.59 -6.61
N ALA A 287 -20.59 -10.65 -7.91
CA ALA A 287 -19.72 -10.04 -8.93
C ALA A 287 -19.57 -8.52 -8.75
N ALA A 288 -20.67 -7.82 -8.48
CA ALA A 288 -20.67 -6.40 -8.16
C ALA A 288 -19.82 -6.10 -6.93
N ALA A 289 -19.99 -6.87 -5.84
CA ALA A 289 -19.19 -6.72 -4.62
C ALA A 289 -17.70 -6.95 -4.87
N LEU A 290 -17.35 -7.99 -5.65
CA LEU A 290 -15.98 -8.27 -6.06
C LEU A 290 -15.37 -7.11 -6.85
N VAL A 291 -16.06 -6.61 -7.88
CA VAL A 291 -15.58 -5.47 -8.66
C VAL A 291 -15.46 -4.21 -7.82
N MET A 292 -16.42 -3.94 -6.93
CA MET A 292 -16.33 -2.82 -6.00
C MET A 292 -15.09 -2.89 -5.13
N ARG A 293 -14.72 -4.10 -4.67
CA ARG A 293 -13.55 -4.34 -3.83
C ARG A 293 -12.23 -4.24 -4.60
N LEU A 294 -12.15 -4.85 -5.79
CA LEU A 294 -10.96 -4.79 -6.66
C LEU A 294 -10.69 -3.37 -7.20
N THR A 295 -11.72 -2.53 -7.29
CA THR A 295 -11.64 -1.11 -7.69
C THR A 295 -11.95 -0.15 -6.56
N ALA A 296 -11.77 -0.59 -5.31
CA ALA A 296 -12.13 0.23 -4.16
C ALA A 296 -11.35 1.54 -4.17
N ILE A 297 -12.06 2.65 -3.98
CA ILE A 297 -11.51 4.00 -3.88
C ILE A 297 -12.08 4.66 -2.64
N ALA A 298 -11.27 5.51 -2.03
CA ALA A 298 -11.66 6.27 -0.87
C ALA A 298 -11.35 7.74 -1.05
N ARG A 299 -12.03 8.55 -0.24
CA ARG A 299 -11.78 9.99 -0.17
C ARG A 299 -11.00 10.31 1.10
N ALA A 300 -9.78 10.82 0.94
CA ALA A 300 -8.97 11.30 2.06
C ALA A 300 -9.62 12.56 2.70
N PRO A 301 -9.25 12.92 3.94
CA PRO A 301 -9.75 14.14 4.59
C PRO A 301 -9.44 15.42 3.79
N SER A 302 -8.36 15.43 3.01
CA SER A 302 -8.01 16.50 2.06
C SER A 302 -9.00 16.64 0.90
N GLY A 303 -9.91 15.68 0.73
CA GLY A 303 -10.86 15.62 -0.37
C GLY A 303 -10.36 14.85 -1.59
N GLU A 304 -9.09 14.44 -1.60
CA GLU A 304 -8.50 13.66 -2.68
C GLU A 304 -9.05 12.23 -2.74
N LEU A 305 -9.06 11.64 -3.93
CA LEU A 305 -9.41 10.25 -4.13
C LEU A 305 -8.16 9.36 -4.16
N LEU A 306 -8.29 8.20 -3.54
CA LEU A 306 -7.20 7.26 -3.28
C LEU A 306 -7.66 5.82 -3.54
N PRO A 307 -6.99 5.01 -4.37
CA PRO A 307 -7.31 3.59 -4.49
C PRO A 307 -7.04 2.88 -3.16
N VAL A 308 -7.86 1.92 -2.74
CA VAL A 308 -7.75 1.22 -1.43
C VAL A 308 -7.87 -0.30 -1.59
N TRP A 309 -7.42 -0.79 -2.73
CA TRP A 309 -7.29 -2.20 -3.07
C TRP A 309 -6.08 -2.85 -2.41
N SER A 310 -6.07 -4.19 -2.40
CA SER A 310 -4.92 -4.96 -1.92
C SER A 310 -3.68 -4.67 -2.78
N LEU A 311 -2.52 -4.66 -2.14
CA LEU A 311 -1.23 -4.61 -2.85
C LEU A 311 -0.57 -5.98 -2.95
N ASP A 312 -1.13 -6.99 -2.29
CA ASP A 312 -0.72 -8.37 -2.49
C ASP A 312 -1.41 -8.91 -3.74
N ALA A 313 -0.66 -8.96 -4.84
CA ALA A 313 -1.13 -9.51 -6.09
C ALA A 313 -1.38 -11.02 -5.97
N THR A 314 -0.70 -11.71 -5.05
CA THR A 314 -0.77 -13.18 -4.92
C THR A 314 -2.19 -13.63 -4.65
N ASP A 315 -2.83 -13.06 -3.63
CA ASP A 315 -4.19 -13.43 -3.23
C ASP A 315 -5.21 -13.17 -4.36
N GLU A 316 -5.00 -12.12 -5.14
CA GLU A 316 -5.86 -11.77 -6.27
C GLU A 316 -5.67 -12.73 -7.45
N TYR A 317 -4.44 -13.14 -7.75
CA TYR A 317 -4.16 -14.13 -8.79
C TYR A 317 -4.66 -15.52 -8.36
N ASP A 318 -4.51 -15.90 -7.10
CA ASP A 318 -5.07 -17.15 -6.56
C ASP A 318 -6.60 -17.16 -6.67
N LEU A 319 -7.26 -16.04 -6.37
CA LEU A 319 -8.70 -15.89 -6.61
C LEU A 319 -9.02 -16.05 -8.10
N LEU A 320 -8.30 -15.37 -8.99
CA LEU A 320 -8.52 -15.45 -10.44
C LEU A 320 -8.41 -16.90 -10.95
N GLU A 321 -7.36 -17.62 -10.57
CA GLU A 321 -7.16 -19.03 -10.93
C GLU A 321 -8.33 -19.90 -10.43
N ARG A 322 -8.81 -19.67 -9.20
CA ARG A 322 -9.97 -20.40 -8.65
C ARG A 322 -11.25 -20.08 -9.42
N LEU A 323 -11.52 -18.81 -9.73
CA LEU A 323 -12.75 -18.41 -10.44
C LEU A 323 -12.80 -18.95 -11.88
N LEU A 324 -11.64 -19.14 -12.50
CA LEU A 324 -11.50 -19.68 -13.85
C LEU A 324 -11.54 -21.22 -13.93
N ASP A 325 -11.50 -21.93 -12.80
CA ASP A 325 -11.55 -23.39 -12.81
C ASP A 325 -12.92 -23.88 -13.35
N PRO A 326 -12.99 -24.52 -14.54
CA PRO A 326 -14.23 -24.98 -15.13
C PRO A 326 -14.86 -26.15 -14.37
N ARG A 327 -14.16 -26.71 -13.38
CA ARG A 327 -14.72 -27.73 -12.49
C ARG A 327 -15.62 -27.14 -11.43
N LEU A 328 -15.50 -25.84 -11.13
CA LEU A 328 -16.39 -25.17 -10.20
C LEU A 328 -17.74 -24.98 -10.85
N ARG A 329 -18.78 -25.48 -10.17
CA ARG A 329 -20.16 -25.11 -10.48
C ARG A 329 -20.38 -23.62 -10.17
N PRO A 330 -21.37 -22.96 -10.80
CA PRO A 330 -21.68 -21.55 -10.53
C PRO A 330 -21.77 -21.21 -9.05
N GLU A 331 -22.42 -22.04 -8.23
CA GLU A 331 -22.59 -21.78 -6.79
C GLU A 331 -21.27 -21.88 -6.02
N GLN A 332 -20.37 -22.76 -6.45
CA GLN A 332 -19.05 -22.90 -5.85
C GLN A 332 -18.16 -21.70 -6.19
N ARG A 333 -18.27 -21.18 -7.42
CA ARG A 333 -17.58 -19.96 -7.83
C ARG A 333 -18.01 -18.76 -7.00
N VAL A 334 -19.32 -18.62 -6.79
CA VAL A 334 -19.91 -17.60 -5.88
C VAL A 334 -19.37 -17.78 -4.46
N ALA A 335 -19.36 -19.00 -3.92
CA ALA A 335 -18.84 -19.26 -2.58
C ALA A 335 -17.35 -18.89 -2.43
N ARG A 336 -16.52 -19.11 -3.46
CA ARG A 336 -15.09 -18.72 -3.44
C ARG A 336 -14.90 -17.21 -3.50
N ALA A 337 -15.69 -16.51 -4.31
CA ALA A 337 -15.66 -15.06 -4.35
C ALA A 337 -16.10 -14.47 -3.00
N GLN A 338 -17.15 -15.03 -2.39
CA GLN A 338 -17.63 -14.60 -1.08
C GLN A 338 -16.62 -14.88 0.03
N GLU A 339 -16.01 -16.08 0.06
CA GLU A 339 -14.94 -16.42 0.99
C GLU A 339 -13.80 -15.40 0.92
N TRP A 340 -13.34 -15.08 -0.29
CA TRP A 340 -12.30 -14.05 -0.48
C TRP A 340 -12.75 -12.66 -0.02
N LEU A 341 -14.00 -12.27 -0.31
CA LEU A 341 -14.59 -10.99 0.12
C LEU A 341 -14.69 -10.89 1.65
N ASP A 342 -15.06 -11.98 2.33
CA ASP A 342 -15.17 -12.07 3.79
C ASP A 342 -13.79 -12.00 4.48
N GLU A 343 -12.75 -12.47 3.80
CA GLU A 343 -11.34 -12.34 4.25
C GLU A 343 -10.78 -10.93 4.04
N GLN A 344 -11.38 -10.12 3.17
CA GLN A 344 -10.92 -8.77 2.94
C GLN A 344 -11.24 -7.85 4.14
N PRO A 345 -10.33 -6.93 4.49
CA PRO A 345 -10.70 -5.82 5.36
C PRO A 345 -11.92 -5.11 4.77
N THR A 346 -12.94 -4.90 5.61
CA THR A 346 -14.14 -4.13 5.26
C THR A 346 -14.04 -2.69 5.74
N ILE A 347 -13.16 -2.43 6.72
CA ILE A 347 -12.88 -1.10 7.24
C ILE A 347 -11.37 -0.89 7.38
N MET A 348 -10.94 0.35 7.18
CA MET A 348 -9.62 0.83 7.60
C MET A 348 -9.81 2.02 8.53
N ALA A 349 -8.90 2.19 9.47
CA ALA A 349 -8.85 3.39 10.28
C ALA A 349 -7.41 3.77 10.57
N TRP A 350 -7.18 5.07 10.76
CA TRP A 350 -5.86 5.64 11.02
C TRP A 350 -6.00 6.90 11.88
N VAL A 351 -4.94 7.26 12.59
CA VAL A 351 -4.91 8.52 13.36
C VAL A 351 -4.51 9.66 12.43
N ILE A 352 -5.40 10.66 12.29
CA ILE A 352 -5.11 11.91 11.57
C ILE A 352 -4.32 12.85 12.48
N ASP A 353 -4.75 12.97 13.73
CA ASP A 353 -4.18 13.91 14.70
C ASP A 353 -4.25 13.31 16.11
N ASP A 354 -3.12 13.12 16.79
CA ASP A 354 -3.11 12.59 18.16
C ASP A 354 -3.58 13.64 19.18
N ALA A 355 -3.47 14.94 18.85
CA ALA A 355 -3.94 16.04 19.69
C ALA A 355 -5.27 16.65 19.25
N GLY A 356 -5.89 16.08 18.21
CA GLY A 356 -7.24 16.34 17.69
C GLY A 356 -7.99 17.53 18.30
N TYR A 357 -8.03 18.61 17.54
CA TYR A 357 -8.70 19.83 17.94
C TYR A 357 -10.05 19.99 17.22
N THR A 358 -11.10 20.36 17.95
CA THR A 358 -12.38 20.78 17.38
C THR A 358 -12.64 22.25 17.68
N PHE A 359 -12.76 23.06 16.64
CA PHE A 359 -13.39 24.37 16.78
C PHE A 359 -14.88 24.12 17.04
N THR A 360 -15.39 24.58 18.17
CA THR A 360 -16.83 24.76 18.29
C THR A 360 -17.20 25.85 17.28
N GLN A 361 -17.83 25.44 16.18
CA GLN A 361 -18.06 26.20 14.95
C GLN A 361 -18.84 27.52 15.13
N ARG A 362 -19.20 27.91 16.36
CA ARG A 362 -20.11 29.02 16.61
C ARG A 362 -19.44 30.39 16.53
N GLU A 363 -18.12 30.47 16.67
CA GLU A 363 -17.37 31.74 16.57
C GLU A 363 -15.99 31.45 16.01
N ALA A 364 -15.87 31.32 14.68
CA ALA A 364 -14.57 31.49 14.04
C ALA A 364 -14.30 33.01 14.05
N PRO A 365 -13.39 33.54 14.88
CA PRO A 365 -13.11 34.96 14.85
C PRO A 365 -12.52 35.32 13.49
N GLU A 366 -13.06 36.35 12.85
CA GLU A 366 -12.42 37.03 11.72
C GLU A 366 -11.19 37.78 12.24
N GLY A 367 -10.11 37.07 12.56
CA GLY A 367 -8.88 37.66 13.08
C GLY A 367 -7.77 36.63 13.35
N PRO A 368 -6.49 37.05 13.39
CA PRO A 368 -5.35 36.18 13.68
C PRO A 368 -5.29 35.70 15.14
N GLU A 369 -6.14 36.23 16.02
CA GLU A 369 -6.23 35.82 17.41
C GLU A 369 -7.10 34.56 17.52
N LEU A 370 -6.45 33.41 17.70
CA LEU A 370 -7.13 32.16 18.05
C LEU A 370 -7.92 32.35 19.36
N PRO A 371 -9.19 31.89 19.42
CA PRO A 371 -10.07 32.15 20.55
C PRO A 371 -9.49 31.61 21.86
N ALA A 372 -9.72 32.35 22.96
CA ALA A 372 -9.23 32.01 24.31
C ALA A 372 -9.83 30.69 24.86
N HIS A 373 -10.88 30.16 24.22
CA HIS A 373 -11.64 28.98 24.65
C HIS A 373 -11.31 27.74 23.81
N MET A 374 -10.02 27.56 23.54
CA MET A 374 -9.50 26.44 22.76
C MET A 374 -9.62 25.15 23.61
N VAL A 375 -10.59 24.27 23.34
CA VAL A 375 -10.75 22.98 24.03
C VAL A 375 -10.07 21.87 23.21
N ILE A 376 -9.06 21.24 23.81
CA ILE A 376 -8.38 20.09 23.20
C ILE A 376 -9.26 18.86 23.42
N ASP A 377 -9.81 18.32 22.32
CA ASP A 377 -10.85 17.29 22.32
C ASP A 377 -10.27 15.91 21.92
N GLY A 378 -9.06 15.60 22.38
CA GLY A 378 -8.40 14.30 22.23
C GLY A 378 -7.97 14.00 20.79
N ALA A 379 -8.11 12.78 20.27
CA ALA A 379 -7.52 12.41 18.97
C ALA A 379 -8.52 12.41 17.82
N ARG A 380 -8.08 12.73 16.60
CA ARG A 380 -8.88 12.65 15.37
C ARG A 380 -8.49 11.41 14.58
N ILE A 381 -9.46 10.55 14.28
CA ILE A 381 -9.30 9.26 13.61
C ILE A 381 -10.03 9.33 12.26
N GLY A 382 -9.33 9.00 11.18
CA GLY A 382 -9.96 8.73 9.89
C GLY A 382 -10.48 7.30 9.89
N VAL A 383 -11.72 7.11 9.45
CA VAL A 383 -12.37 5.80 9.34
C VAL A 383 -12.90 5.66 7.92
N MET A 384 -12.71 4.49 7.33
CA MET A 384 -13.03 4.29 5.94
C MET A 384 -13.62 2.91 5.75
N GLU A 385 -14.87 2.89 5.30
CA GLU A 385 -15.49 1.67 4.85
C GLU A 385 -15.02 1.38 3.41
N LEU A 386 -14.40 0.23 3.21
CA LEU A 386 -13.75 -0.12 1.93
C LEU A 386 -14.76 -0.43 0.81
N ALA A 387 -16.03 -0.59 1.15
CA ALA A 387 -17.15 -0.65 0.22
C ALA A 387 -17.95 0.67 0.14
N GLY A 388 -17.56 1.69 0.91
CA GLY A 388 -18.41 2.84 1.20
C GLY A 388 -17.67 4.18 1.28
N GLN A 389 -18.21 5.09 2.10
CA GLN A 389 -17.69 6.43 2.26
C GLN A 389 -16.67 6.51 3.40
N ALA A 390 -15.66 7.36 3.22
CA ALA A 390 -14.78 7.74 4.31
C ALA A 390 -15.51 8.70 5.26
N THR A 391 -15.30 8.51 6.56
CA THR A 391 -15.81 9.34 7.64
C THR A 391 -14.67 9.71 8.60
N THR A 392 -14.85 10.77 9.38
CA THR A 392 -13.91 11.14 10.42
C THR A 392 -14.59 11.04 11.77
N ALA A 393 -13.86 10.54 12.76
CA ALA A 393 -14.28 10.42 14.14
C ALA A 393 -13.34 11.22 15.04
N THR A 394 -13.89 11.89 16.05
CA THR A 394 -13.12 12.65 17.05
C THR A 394 -13.27 12.00 18.43
N LEU A 395 -12.17 11.66 19.07
CA LEU A 395 -12.14 11.03 20.38
C LEU A 395 -11.95 12.08 21.47
N GLY A 396 -13.03 12.60 22.03
CA GLY A 396 -13.01 13.56 23.13
C GLY A 396 -12.57 12.96 24.48
N PRO A 397 -11.99 13.77 25.40
CA PRO A 397 -11.83 13.36 26.79
C PRO A 397 -13.20 12.99 27.38
N ALA A 398 -13.27 11.94 28.20
CA ALA A 398 -14.51 11.48 28.85
C ALA A 398 -15.00 12.42 29.97
N THR A 399 -14.76 13.73 29.83
CA THR A 399 -15.16 14.78 30.76
C THR A 399 -16.59 15.22 30.44
N GLY A 400 -17.51 14.39 30.91
CA GLY A 400 -18.96 14.61 30.90
C GLY A 400 -19.62 13.66 31.89
N THR A 401 -20.78 14.05 32.41
CA THR A 401 -21.61 13.16 33.23
C THR A 401 -21.92 11.87 32.44
N PRO A 402 -22.22 10.72 33.08
CA PRO A 402 -22.62 9.51 32.35
C PRO A 402 -23.75 9.74 31.34
N ALA A 403 -24.63 10.72 31.58
CA ALA A 403 -25.66 11.18 30.65
C ALA A 403 -25.08 11.92 29.43
N ASP A 404 -24.11 12.82 29.63
CA ASP A 404 -23.34 13.42 28.53
C ASP A 404 -22.55 12.38 27.74
N ARG A 405 -22.07 11.31 28.38
CA ARG A 405 -21.37 10.20 27.70
C ARG A 405 -22.31 9.36 26.84
N GLN A 406 -23.58 9.19 27.22
CA GLN A 406 -24.56 8.50 26.38
C GLN A 406 -25.02 9.35 25.18
N GLN A 407 -25.12 10.67 25.33
CA GLN A 407 -25.44 11.57 24.21
C GLN A 407 -24.24 11.88 23.30
N ARG A 408 -23.02 12.03 23.85
CA ARG A 408 -21.77 12.21 23.08
C ARG A 408 -21.14 10.91 22.59
N GLY A 409 -21.58 9.76 23.12
CA GLY A 409 -21.25 8.43 22.59
C GLY A 409 -21.82 8.19 21.18
N SER A 410 -22.72 9.06 20.73
CA SER A 410 -23.04 9.23 19.33
C SER A 410 -22.19 10.37 18.77
N LEU A 411 -21.03 10.03 18.23
CA LEU A 411 -20.24 10.90 17.37
C LEU A 411 -21.17 11.60 16.37
N ALA A 412 -21.12 12.93 16.30
CA ALA A 412 -21.83 13.69 15.29
C ALA A 412 -21.15 13.46 13.93
N LEU A 413 -21.49 12.34 13.31
CA LEU A 413 -21.25 12.12 11.89
C LEU A 413 -22.09 13.16 11.16
N LEU A 414 -21.44 13.99 10.35
CA LEU A 414 -22.14 14.71 9.28
C LEU A 414 -23.02 13.69 8.51
N PRO A 415 -24.25 14.04 8.11
CA PRO A 415 -25.31 13.08 7.83
C PRO A 415 -25.03 12.30 6.55
N LEU A 416 -24.34 11.18 6.68
CA LEU A 416 -24.27 10.10 5.71
C LEU A 416 -24.43 8.79 6.49
N ARG A 417 -25.24 7.88 5.93
CA ARG A 417 -25.86 6.71 6.58
C ARG A 417 -24.90 5.94 7.51
N SER A 418 -24.95 6.28 8.80
CA SER A 418 -24.66 5.43 9.97
C SER A 418 -23.40 4.55 9.94
N ALA A 419 -22.23 5.17 9.98
CA ALA A 419 -21.03 4.54 10.56
C ALA A 419 -20.99 4.84 12.07
N SER A 420 -21.71 4.08 12.90
CA SER A 420 -21.66 4.27 14.36
C SER A 420 -20.27 3.89 14.90
N ALA A 421 -19.36 4.86 14.99
CA ALA A 421 -18.16 4.72 15.79
C ALA A 421 -18.60 4.71 17.27
N ASN A 422 -18.84 3.51 17.79
CA ASN A 422 -19.01 3.34 19.24
C ASN A 422 -17.66 3.62 19.87
N THR A 423 -17.48 4.85 20.37
CA THR A 423 -16.33 5.21 21.20
C THR A 423 -16.41 4.36 22.47
N LEU A 424 -15.67 3.27 22.51
CA LEU A 424 -15.33 2.65 23.79
C LEU A 424 -14.60 3.72 24.59
N ALA A 425 -15.13 4.09 25.75
CA ALA A 425 -14.44 4.97 26.68
C ALA A 425 -13.11 4.29 27.04
N VAL A 426 -12.02 4.73 26.40
CA VAL A 426 -10.70 4.20 26.66
C VAL A 426 -10.18 4.92 27.90
N SER A 427 -10.18 4.22 29.03
CA SER A 427 -9.37 4.61 30.18
C SER A 427 -7.92 4.47 29.77
N THR A 428 -7.16 5.56 29.81
CA THR A 428 -5.71 5.51 29.58
C THR A 428 -5.04 5.40 30.93
N ASP A 429 -4.40 4.26 31.19
CA ASP A 429 -3.75 3.96 32.48
C ASP A 429 -2.40 4.70 32.64
N GLY A 430 -2.30 5.91 32.09
CA GLY A 430 -1.07 6.72 32.07
C GLY A 430 -0.02 6.29 31.05
N SER A 431 -0.21 5.17 30.34
CA SER A 431 0.77 4.61 29.40
C SER A 431 0.73 5.22 28.00
N GLY A 432 0.62 6.55 27.84
CA GLY A 432 0.88 7.29 26.59
C GLY A 432 0.00 6.96 25.37
N ALA A 433 0.12 5.76 24.82
CA ALA A 433 -0.69 5.20 23.75
C ALA A 433 -1.80 4.30 24.30
N ALA A 434 -3.00 4.45 23.76
CA ALA A 434 -4.16 3.64 24.10
C ALA A 434 -4.83 3.08 22.83
N PRO A 435 -5.18 1.78 22.80
CA PRO A 435 -5.87 1.20 21.67
C PRO A 435 -7.31 1.72 21.61
N VAL A 436 -7.70 2.31 20.48
CA VAL A 436 -9.07 2.74 20.20
C VAL A 436 -9.70 1.73 19.25
N LEU A 437 -10.76 1.07 19.72
CA LEU A 437 -11.55 0.19 18.87
C LEU A 437 -12.51 1.02 18.01
N VAL A 438 -12.21 1.12 16.72
CA VAL A 438 -13.10 1.73 15.73
C VAL A 438 -14.07 0.65 15.25
N ARG A 439 -15.37 0.94 15.30
CA ARG A 439 -16.42 0.08 14.72
C ARG A 439 -17.13 0.82 13.61
N ALA A 440 -17.34 0.15 12.49
CA ALA A 440 -18.22 0.61 11.43
C ALA A 440 -18.99 -0.60 10.91
N GLN A 441 -20.32 -0.52 10.98
CA GLN A 441 -21.22 -1.66 10.72
C GLN A 441 -20.85 -2.89 11.57
N ALA A 442 -20.66 -4.06 10.94
CA ALA A 442 -20.29 -5.31 11.59
C ALA A 442 -18.77 -5.45 11.82
N ALA A 443 -17.96 -4.52 11.30
CA ALA A 443 -16.51 -4.62 11.33
C ALA A 443 -15.90 -3.77 12.45
N SER A 444 -14.72 -4.19 12.91
CA SER A 444 -13.96 -3.44 13.91
C SER A 444 -12.46 -3.51 13.68
N VAL A 445 -11.76 -2.41 13.91
CA VAL A 445 -10.30 -2.30 13.81
C VAL A 445 -9.78 -1.51 14.99
N THR A 446 -8.67 -1.95 15.57
CA THR A 446 -8.04 -1.25 16.69
C THR A 446 -6.94 -0.35 16.18
N VAL A 447 -6.97 0.93 16.54
CA VAL A 447 -5.96 1.92 16.16
C VAL A 447 -5.26 2.44 17.42
N PRO A 448 -3.91 2.43 17.49
CA PRO A 448 -3.20 2.99 18.62
C PRO A 448 -3.20 4.52 18.56
N VAL A 449 -3.76 5.17 19.58
CA VAL A 449 -3.84 6.63 19.70
C VAL A 449 -2.99 7.11 20.88
N VAL A 450 -2.22 8.17 20.70
CA VAL A 450 -1.51 8.82 21.82
C VAL A 450 -2.43 9.89 22.42
N ALA A 451 -3.24 9.50 23.40
CA ALA A 451 -4.23 10.40 23.99
C ALA A 451 -3.64 11.30 25.11
N ALA A 452 -2.55 10.86 25.75
CA ALA A 452 -1.90 11.63 26.81
C ALA A 452 -0.87 12.61 26.24
N PRO A 453 -0.73 13.82 26.82
CA PRO A 453 0.35 14.72 26.43
C PRO A 453 1.72 14.09 26.70
N MET A 454 2.66 14.29 25.79
CA MET A 454 4.07 13.96 26.03
C MET A 454 4.68 14.96 27.00
N ILE A 455 5.31 14.49 28.07
CA ILE A 455 5.89 15.37 29.08
C ILE A 455 7.31 15.77 28.65
N ALA A 456 7.59 17.06 28.51
CA ALA A 456 8.95 17.55 28.30
C ALA A 456 9.72 17.58 29.64
N ARG A 457 10.93 17.02 29.66
CA ARG A 457 11.84 17.02 30.82
C ARG A 457 13.27 17.36 30.40
N PRO A 458 14.08 17.97 31.27
CA PRO A 458 15.50 18.17 31.00
C PRO A 458 16.24 16.84 30.71
N PRO A 459 17.24 16.82 29.82
CA PRO A 459 17.76 17.96 29.07
C PRO A 459 16.93 18.33 27.83
N GLY A 460 15.92 17.54 27.46
CA GLY A 460 15.09 17.75 26.27
C GLY A 460 14.14 16.59 26.03
N LEU A 461 13.15 16.81 25.17
CA LEU A 461 12.23 15.80 24.68
C LEU A 461 12.58 15.45 23.22
N ALA A 462 12.94 14.20 22.97
CA ALA A 462 13.20 13.71 21.63
C ALA A 462 11.90 13.57 20.82
N LEU A 463 11.89 14.15 19.61
CA LEU A 463 10.81 14.09 18.63
C LEU A 463 11.33 13.38 17.38
N GLY A 464 11.17 12.06 17.31
CA GLY A 464 11.57 11.29 16.14
C GLY A 464 11.98 9.85 16.45
N PRO A 465 12.51 9.13 15.44
CA PRO A 465 12.74 9.62 14.07
C PRO A 465 11.44 9.97 13.34
N LEU A 466 11.51 10.93 12.41
CA LEU A 466 10.42 11.16 11.45
C LEU A 466 10.27 9.89 10.60
N ARG A 467 9.01 9.54 10.30
CA ARG A 467 8.65 8.30 9.60
C ARG A 467 8.29 8.63 8.16
N GLU A 468 8.68 7.78 7.20
CA GLU A 468 8.28 7.97 5.80
C GLU A 468 6.76 7.93 5.67
N GLY A 469 6.21 8.71 4.74
CA GLY A 469 4.78 8.74 4.44
C GLY A 469 4.20 7.32 4.25
N ALA A 470 2.98 7.12 4.76
CA ALA A 470 2.32 5.83 4.68
C ALA A 470 1.89 5.52 3.23
N SER A 471 2.19 4.32 2.76
CA SER A 471 1.55 3.75 1.57
C SER A 471 0.31 2.96 1.99
N LEU A 472 -0.56 2.61 1.02
CA LEU A 472 -1.69 1.70 1.26
C LEU A 472 -1.30 0.40 1.95
N ALA A 473 -0.13 -0.15 1.60
CA ALA A 473 0.34 -1.42 2.15
C ALA A 473 0.61 -1.30 3.66
N LEU A 474 0.98 -0.10 4.09
CA LEU A 474 1.45 0.17 5.45
C LEU A 474 0.33 0.72 6.34
N LEU A 475 -0.71 1.29 5.74
CA LEU A 475 -1.88 1.86 6.42
C LEU A 475 -2.54 0.89 7.41
N PRO A 476 -2.92 -0.36 7.03
CA PRO A 476 -3.61 -1.29 7.92
C PRO A 476 -2.76 -1.73 9.12
N ALA A 477 -1.45 -1.59 9.06
CA ALA A 477 -0.54 -2.16 10.04
C ALA A 477 0.06 -1.14 11.03
N ASP A 478 -0.22 0.17 10.86
CA ASP A 478 0.57 1.28 11.48
C ASP A 478 2.09 1.06 11.33
N ARG A 479 2.49 0.28 10.30
CA ARG A 479 3.88 -0.07 10.02
C ARG A 479 4.45 0.98 9.10
N ALA A 480 4.52 2.20 9.60
CA ALA A 480 5.34 3.20 8.94
C ALA A 480 6.78 2.70 8.86
N MET A 481 7.38 2.77 7.67
CA MET A 481 8.79 2.44 7.54
C MET A 481 9.61 3.57 8.17
N ALA A 482 10.58 3.18 8.98
CA ALA A 482 11.67 4.09 9.33
C ALA A 482 12.40 4.46 8.02
N PRO A 483 12.74 5.75 7.82
CA PRO A 483 13.56 6.12 6.68
C PRO A 483 14.91 5.39 6.74
N PRO A 484 15.56 5.16 5.59
CA PRO A 484 16.94 4.69 5.56
C PRO A 484 17.82 5.52 6.52
N PRO A 485 18.78 4.91 7.25
CA PRO A 485 19.56 5.63 8.27
C PRO A 485 20.31 6.87 7.76
N ASP A 486 20.73 6.85 6.49
CA ASP A 486 21.38 7.94 5.77
C ASP A 486 20.41 9.07 5.37
N TRP A 487 19.10 8.86 5.53
CA TRP A 487 18.03 9.82 5.28
C TRP A 487 17.21 10.14 6.54
N ALA A 488 17.61 9.64 7.71
CA ALA A 488 16.87 9.84 8.94
C ALA A 488 16.82 11.31 9.38
N THR A 489 15.73 11.70 10.02
CA THR A 489 15.57 13.01 10.64
C THR A 489 14.99 12.85 12.03
N ALA A 490 15.53 13.61 12.97
CA ALA A 490 15.05 13.67 14.34
C ALA A 490 15.14 15.11 14.84
N ALA A 491 14.38 15.40 15.89
CA ALA A 491 14.45 16.67 16.57
C ALA A 491 14.46 16.47 18.08
N MET A 492 14.85 17.51 18.81
CA MET A 492 14.82 17.57 20.26
C MET A 492 14.32 18.93 20.70
N LEU A 493 13.19 18.93 21.42
CA LEU A 493 12.65 20.13 22.06
C LEU A 493 13.35 20.32 23.40
N HIS A 494 13.90 21.51 23.65
CA HIS A 494 14.57 21.83 24.90
C HIS A 494 14.37 23.29 25.26
N GLN A 495 14.64 23.64 26.52
CA GLN A 495 14.63 25.02 26.99
C GLN A 495 16.08 25.50 27.15
N THR A 496 16.35 26.70 26.67
CA THR A 496 17.64 27.37 26.87
C THR A 496 17.81 27.80 28.34
N PRO A 497 19.04 28.17 28.77
CA PRO A 497 19.25 28.75 30.09
C PRO A 497 18.44 30.03 30.36
N THR A 498 17.98 30.74 29.32
CA THR A 498 17.13 31.93 29.43
C THR A 498 15.64 31.62 29.55
N GLY A 499 15.26 30.33 29.56
CA GLY A 499 13.85 29.91 29.63
C GLY A 499 13.14 29.86 28.27
N GLN A 500 13.84 30.13 27.16
CA GLN A 500 13.26 30.12 25.83
C GLN A 500 13.21 28.68 25.27
N TRP A 501 12.07 28.29 24.69
CA TRP A 501 11.94 26.99 24.03
C TRP A 501 12.60 27.00 22.65
N GLN A 502 13.40 25.98 22.38
CA GLN A 502 14.09 25.77 21.11
C GLN A 502 13.94 24.33 20.64
N LEU A 503 13.83 24.17 19.33
CA LEU A 503 13.86 22.87 18.66
C LEU A 503 15.21 22.70 17.96
N TYR A 504 15.99 21.73 18.42
CA TYR A 504 17.15 21.25 17.69
C TYR A 504 16.69 20.22 16.66
N VAL A 505 17.02 20.40 15.38
CA VAL A 505 16.69 19.47 14.30
C VAL A 505 18.00 18.95 13.71
N GLU A 506 18.09 17.63 13.51
CA GLU A 506 19.17 16.96 12.79
C GLU A 506 18.58 16.17 11.60
N ALA A 507 19.10 16.41 10.41
CA ALA A 507 18.70 15.72 9.19
C ALA A 507 19.92 15.13 8.47
N ARG A 508 19.88 13.81 8.26
CA ARG A 508 20.93 13.06 7.55
C ARG A 508 20.68 13.08 6.04
N ARG A 509 21.78 13.03 5.29
CA ARG A 509 21.82 12.85 3.84
C ARG A 509 22.99 11.93 3.47
N PRO A 510 22.84 11.04 2.47
CA PRO A 510 23.96 10.24 2.00
C PRO A 510 25.05 11.10 1.40
N GLN A 511 26.28 10.58 1.38
CA GLN A 511 27.40 11.23 0.72
C GLN A 511 27.06 11.46 -0.76
N GLY A 512 27.32 12.67 -1.25
CA GLY A 512 26.97 13.07 -2.62
C GLY A 512 25.54 13.59 -2.79
N ALA A 513 24.66 13.52 -1.78
CA ALA A 513 23.31 14.09 -1.87
C ALA A 513 23.32 15.61 -2.13
N ALA A 514 24.37 16.31 -1.69
CA ALA A 514 24.56 17.73 -1.98
C ALA A 514 24.74 18.05 -3.48
N GLN A 515 25.09 17.04 -4.29
CA GLN A 515 25.24 17.16 -5.74
C GLN A 515 23.94 16.87 -6.49
N LEU A 516 22.87 16.42 -5.80
CA LEU A 516 21.56 16.30 -6.42
C LEU A 516 21.09 17.68 -6.86
N ALA A 517 20.51 17.78 -8.06
CA ALA A 517 20.00 19.04 -8.60
C ALA A 517 19.03 19.76 -7.64
N ASN A 518 18.34 18.97 -6.81
CA ASN A 518 17.33 19.40 -5.86
C ASN A 518 17.86 19.45 -4.40
N ALA A 519 19.18 19.51 -4.19
CA ALA A 519 19.75 19.54 -2.82
C ALA A 519 19.24 20.73 -1.98
N ASN A 520 18.85 21.84 -2.64
CA ASN A 520 18.26 23.01 -2.00
C ASN A 520 16.79 22.82 -1.61
N ASP A 521 16.15 21.75 -2.07
CA ASP A 521 14.74 21.43 -1.78
C ASP A 521 14.58 20.68 -0.45
N ASP A 522 15.68 20.21 0.17
CA ASP A 522 15.64 19.63 1.53
C ASP A 522 15.02 20.66 2.48
N THR A 523 13.85 20.35 3.02
CA THR A 523 13.07 21.30 3.80
C THR A 523 12.42 20.58 4.97
N VAL A 524 12.70 21.05 6.18
CA VAL A 524 11.96 20.69 7.38
C VAL A 524 10.92 21.78 7.66
N ARG A 525 9.66 21.39 7.83
CA ARG A 525 8.57 22.28 8.25
C ARG A 525 8.10 21.89 9.65
N ILE A 526 8.01 22.87 10.53
CA ILE A 526 7.57 22.70 11.91
C ILE A 526 6.23 23.41 12.04
N TYR A 527 5.19 22.65 12.31
CA TYR A 527 3.83 23.14 12.40
C TYR A 527 3.48 23.30 13.87
N LEU A 528 3.04 24.50 14.26
CA LEU A 528 2.73 24.84 15.64
C LEU A 528 1.25 25.18 15.79
N GLY A 529 0.62 24.75 16.89
CA GLY A 529 -0.81 24.94 17.11
C GLY A 529 -1.68 23.90 16.37
N PRO A 530 -3.01 24.13 16.26
CA PRO A 530 -3.95 23.17 15.69
C PRO A 530 -3.71 22.94 14.19
N MET A 531 -4.20 21.83 13.66
CA MET A 531 -4.18 21.58 12.21
C MET A 531 -4.93 22.67 11.44
N SER A 532 -4.54 22.90 10.19
CA SER A 532 -5.12 23.90 9.27
C SER A 532 -4.90 25.37 9.66
N ALA A 533 -4.23 25.66 10.78
CA ALA A 533 -3.75 26.99 11.11
C ALA A 533 -2.44 27.29 10.35
N THR A 534 -2.56 27.64 9.06
CA THR A 534 -1.42 27.85 8.15
C THR A 534 -0.46 28.96 8.58
N SER A 535 -0.87 29.85 9.49
CA SER A 535 -0.07 30.98 9.98
C SER A 535 1.12 30.58 10.87
N ASN A 536 1.21 29.33 11.31
CA ASN A 536 2.17 28.89 12.33
C ASN A 536 3.12 27.80 11.83
N VAL A 537 3.64 27.94 10.61
CA VAL A 537 4.60 27.00 10.01
C VAL A 537 5.97 27.63 9.91
N LEU A 538 6.93 27.11 10.68
CA LEU A 538 8.35 27.49 10.57
C LEU A 538 9.02 26.60 9.53
N THR A 539 9.77 27.21 8.60
CA THR A 539 10.45 26.47 7.52
C THR A 539 11.96 26.57 7.69
N VAL A 540 12.63 25.42 7.62
CA VAL A 540 14.06 25.24 7.88
C VAL A 540 14.66 24.50 6.69
N ARG A 541 15.62 25.11 5.99
CA ARG A 541 16.37 24.45 4.89
C ARG A 541 17.75 23.94 5.36
N PRO A 542 18.72 23.62 4.49
CA PRO A 542 20.15 23.52 4.88
C PRO A 542 20.91 24.86 4.94
N ASN A 543 20.50 25.90 4.20
CA ASN A 543 21.25 27.18 4.05
C ASN A 543 20.63 28.48 4.67
N SER A 544 20.04 28.45 5.88
CA SER A 544 19.22 29.51 6.50
C SER A 544 19.32 29.53 8.05
N GLY A 545 19.98 30.52 8.66
CA GLY A 545 20.07 30.66 10.13
C GLY A 545 21.34 30.08 10.78
N THR A 546 21.35 29.93 12.11
CA THR A 546 22.47 29.43 12.93
C THR A 546 22.64 27.92 12.75
N ARG A 547 23.66 27.48 12.00
CA ARG A 547 23.76 26.08 11.52
C ARG A 547 25.17 25.53 11.52
N VAL A 548 25.25 24.22 11.70
CA VAL A 548 26.41 23.40 11.34
C VAL A 548 25.94 22.43 10.26
N ALA A 549 26.45 22.62 9.03
CA ALA A 549 26.22 21.73 7.91
C ALA A 549 27.52 20.98 7.62
N GLU A 550 27.51 19.68 7.83
CA GLU A 550 28.55 18.75 7.39
C GLU A 550 28.14 18.13 6.04
N GLU A 551 29.04 17.38 5.39
CA GLU A 551 28.74 16.75 4.09
C GLU A 551 27.51 15.82 4.16
N THR A 552 27.32 15.11 5.27
CA THR A 552 26.29 14.04 5.40
C THR A 552 25.19 14.36 6.42
N VAL A 553 25.31 15.47 7.15
CA VAL A 553 24.34 15.87 8.17
C VAL A 553 24.22 17.38 8.16
N TRP A 554 23.00 17.90 8.28
CA TRP A 554 22.80 19.30 8.64
C TRP A 554 21.93 19.40 9.88
N SER A 555 22.21 20.42 10.69
CA SER A 555 21.45 20.70 11.89
C SER A 555 21.05 22.17 11.99
N ALA A 556 19.95 22.43 12.70
CA ALA A 556 19.45 23.77 12.94
C ALA A 556 18.88 23.88 14.36
N LEU A 557 19.08 25.05 14.99
CA LEU A 557 18.34 25.46 16.18
C LEU A 557 17.22 26.41 15.75
N VAL A 558 16.00 26.11 16.16
CA VAL A 558 14.80 26.87 15.79
C VAL A 558 14.13 27.37 17.05
N ASP A 559 14.00 28.68 17.16
CA ASP A 559 13.27 29.31 18.26
C ASP A 559 11.77 29.03 18.14
N ILE A 560 11.15 28.55 19.21
CA ILE A 560 9.70 28.39 19.28
C ILE A 560 9.09 29.74 19.68
N PRO A 561 8.23 30.34 18.83
CA PRO A 561 7.57 31.60 19.17
C PRO A 561 6.82 31.48 20.50
N PRO A 562 6.94 32.43 21.43
CA PRO A 562 6.27 32.35 22.73
C PRO A 562 4.76 32.12 22.63
N GLY A 563 4.10 32.71 21.63
CA GLY A 563 2.65 32.53 21.40
C GLY A 563 2.22 31.14 20.92
N ALA A 564 3.16 30.27 20.54
CA ALA A 564 2.89 28.86 20.22
C ALA A 564 2.71 28.01 21.48
N VAL A 565 3.26 28.44 22.62
CA VAL A 565 3.07 27.80 23.93
C VAL A 565 1.85 28.42 24.59
N ARG A 566 0.84 27.59 24.91
CA ARG A 566 -0.42 28.04 25.52
C ARG A 566 -0.64 27.27 26.79
N THR A 567 -0.82 27.98 27.91
CA THR A 567 -1.08 27.36 29.22
C THR A 567 -0.07 26.26 29.58
N GLY A 568 1.19 26.41 29.16
CA GLY A 568 2.23 25.40 29.38
C GLY A 568 2.14 24.17 28.48
N GLU A 569 1.32 24.18 27.43
CA GLU A 569 1.25 23.13 26.42
C GLU A 569 1.73 23.63 25.05
N LEU A 570 2.29 22.71 24.27
CA LEU A 570 2.71 22.94 22.89
C LEU A 570 2.09 21.88 21.98
N LEU A 571 1.41 22.32 20.92
CA LEU A 571 0.98 21.44 19.82
C LEU A 571 1.99 21.54 18.70
N ILE A 572 2.61 20.42 18.34
CA ILE A 572 3.67 20.39 17.33
C ILE A 572 3.56 19.18 16.42
N GLY A 573 3.81 19.41 15.13
CA GLY A 573 4.06 18.39 14.13
C GLY A 573 5.25 18.79 13.26
N ILE A 574 5.98 17.81 12.74
CA ILE A 574 7.19 18.06 11.93
C ILE A 574 7.07 17.29 10.64
N THR A 575 7.39 17.91 9.51
CA THR A 575 7.62 17.20 8.25
C THR A 575 9.00 17.50 7.70
N ARG A 576 9.52 16.58 6.91
CA ARG A 576 10.68 16.79 6.04
C ARG A 576 10.30 16.39 4.62
N ALA A 577 10.58 17.25 3.66
CA ALA A 577 10.74 16.87 2.26
C ALA A 577 12.23 16.79 1.98
N ASP A 578 12.76 15.60 1.70
CA ASP A 578 14.18 15.45 1.37
C ASP A 578 14.45 15.81 -0.11
N PRO A 579 15.73 15.93 -0.56
CA PRO A 579 16.08 16.19 -1.97
C PRO A 579 15.56 15.16 -2.98
N ARG A 580 15.11 13.99 -2.53
CA ARG A 580 14.46 12.99 -3.40
C ARG A 580 12.97 13.29 -3.56
N GLY A 581 12.42 14.24 -2.81
CA GLY A 581 10.98 14.50 -2.72
C GLY A 581 10.25 13.53 -1.80
N ALA A 582 10.95 12.66 -1.07
CA ALA A 582 10.32 11.79 -0.11
C ALA A 582 9.87 12.60 1.12
N LEU A 583 8.62 12.39 1.53
CA LEU A 583 8.05 13.05 2.69
C LEU A 583 8.20 12.17 3.93
N GLN A 584 8.69 12.76 5.00
CA GLN A 584 8.77 12.17 6.33
C GLN A 584 7.99 13.03 7.32
N ALA A 585 7.42 12.43 8.36
CA ALA A 585 6.65 13.19 9.34
C ALA A 585 6.67 12.61 10.76
N TRP A 586 6.33 13.47 11.71
CA TRP A 586 6.13 13.18 13.13
C TRP A 586 4.95 14.03 13.65
N PRO A 587 4.09 13.51 14.55
CA PRO A 587 4.20 12.24 15.27
C PRO A 587 3.82 11.01 14.44
N ARG A 588 2.97 11.19 13.43
CA ARG A 588 2.50 10.15 12.51
C ARG A 588 3.08 10.36 11.11
N PRO A 589 3.18 9.32 10.29
CA PRO A 589 3.44 9.46 8.86
C PRO A 589 2.36 10.32 8.21
N LEU A 590 2.72 11.03 7.14
CA LEU A 590 1.71 11.63 6.27
C LEU A 590 0.98 10.54 5.52
N LEU A 591 -0.33 10.70 5.34
CA LEU A 591 -1.07 9.93 4.36
C LEU A 591 -0.91 10.59 3.00
N PRO A 592 -1.24 9.89 1.90
CA PRO A 592 -1.19 10.53 0.60
C PRO A 592 -2.21 11.63 0.45
N GLY A 593 -1.73 12.73 -0.11
CA GLY A 593 -2.48 13.99 -0.17
C GLY A 593 -2.31 14.87 1.06
N ASP A 594 -1.84 14.33 2.18
CA ASP A 594 -1.57 15.15 3.35
C ASP A 594 -0.31 15.98 3.09
N VAL A 595 -0.47 17.29 3.25
CA VAL A 595 0.62 18.27 3.20
C VAL A 595 1.00 18.76 4.59
N GLU A 596 0.27 18.33 5.61
CA GLU A 596 0.35 18.77 7.00
C GLU A 596 0.29 17.54 7.91
N PRO A 597 1.20 17.39 8.88
CA PRO A 597 1.19 16.26 9.79
C PRO A 597 0.10 16.43 10.86
N GLY A 598 -0.31 15.34 11.50
CA GLY A 598 -1.00 15.43 12.78
C GLY A 598 -0.18 16.20 13.83
N ARG A 599 -0.78 16.51 14.97
CA ARG A 599 -0.11 17.16 16.09
C ARG A 599 0.07 16.19 17.24
N MET A 600 1.16 16.39 17.96
CA MET A 600 1.33 15.86 19.30
C MET A 600 1.17 16.99 20.30
N ARG A 601 0.50 16.70 21.41
CA ARG A 601 0.44 17.60 22.56
C ARG A 601 1.63 17.34 23.46
N ILE A 602 2.36 18.39 23.79
CA ILE A 602 3.49 18.35 24.71
C ILE A 602 3.17 19.19 25.94
N ASP A 603 3.24 18.59 27.12
CA ASP A 603 3.17 19.29 28.42
C ASP A 603 4.57 19.81 28.78
N LEU A 604 4.69 21.14 28.86
CA LEU A 604 5.89 21.88 29.20
C LEU A 604 5.90 22.34 30.67
N THR A 605 4.81 22.19 31.42
CA THR A 605 4.67 22.67 32.80
C THR A 605 5.59 21.93 33.77
N ARG A 606 5.98 20.70 33.42
CA ARG A 606 6.88 19.86 34.23
C ARG A 606 8.36 20.09 33.95
N TRP A 607 8.68 21.07 33.12
CA TRP A 607 10.06 21.44 32.85
C TRP A 607 10.67 22.15 34.05
N GLY A 608 11.80 21.65 34.57
CA GLY A 608 12.50 22.22 35.73
C GLY A 608 12.01 21.71 37.09
N GLY A 609 10.95 20.91 37.14
CA GLY A 609 10.51 20.24 38.36
C GLY A 609 11.25 18.92 38.58
N PHE A 610 12.28 18.92 39.42
CA PHE A 610 12.42 17.82 40.37
C PHE A 610 11.34 18.05 41.42
N GLU A 611 10.08 17.74 41.11
CA GLU A 611 9.15 17.36 42.17
C GLU A 611 9.71 16.06 42.72
N GLY A 612 10.61 16.21 43.68
CA GLY A 612 11.03 15.11 44.48
C GLY A 612 9.81 14.62 45.22
N ASP A 613 9.33 13.44 44.84
CA ASP A 613 8.76 12.47 45.76
C ASP A 613 9.85 12.08 46.80
N PHE A 614 10.42 13.07 47.49
CA PHE A 614 11.29 12.90 48.65
C PHE A 614 10.47 12.95 49.95
N GLU A 615 9.14 13.06 49.87
CA GLU A 615 8.25 12.73 50.99
C GLU A 615 8.17 11.19 51.15
N GLY A 616 9.28 10.55 51.52
CA GLY A 616 9.28 9.10 51.74
C GLY A 616 10.64 8.39 51.84
N LEU A 617 11.75 9.11 52.00
CA LEU A 617 13.05 8.50 52.33
C LEU A 617 13.55 8.92 53.71
#